data_AF-A0A6A5UJK3-F1
#
_entry.id   AF-A0A6A5UJK3-F1
#
_cell.length_a   1.000
_cell.length_b   1.000
_cell.length_c   1.000
_cell.angle_alpha   90.00
_cell.angle_beta   90.00
_cell.angle_gamma   90.00
#
_symmetry.space_group_name_H-M   'P 1'
#
loop_
_entity.id
_entity.type
_entity.pdbx_description
1 polymer ?
#
loop_
_entity_poly.entity_id
_entity_poly.type
_entity_poly.pdbx_seq_one_letter_code
_entity_poly.pdbx_strand_id
1 'polypeptide(L)'
;MVEHVIFVKRAMRPKKTQDGERMRQLRLRLAALRHAAKEVRSLSDALHVKFPPELRELVYEFGLEPCSRLTFSFWLHDEYVGEAVAKEATAVYYKTTPFTVVASDFDEMPEHLTVDHLGLNVSPARFIRSLVVNIHMEEFRKTTKQKGPVFPYTAIKNCLEALLQLEHKKGLHLEIEFNTCSVAYKRGLYNVLQIFRPIYLELKAAGAHLKIRGHFQSMRGIQNKSYESDDDGDDDEAADDADLYNDANNYNDANNYNDADQYDND
;
A
#
# COMPACT_ATOMS: atom_id res chain seq x y z
N MET A 1 2.04 52.92 69.15
CA MET A 1 1.31 52.37 67.98
C MET A 1 2.21 51.32 67.37
N VAL A 2 1.85 50.05 67.48
CA VAL A 2 2.67 48.91 67.04
C VAL A 2 1.91 48.23 65.91
N GLU A 3 2.44 48.36 64.69
CA GLU A 3 1.88 47.74 63.49
C GLU A 3 2.23 46.25 63.47
N HIS A 4 1.20 45.40 63.59
CA HIS A 4 1.34 43.96 63.41
C HIS A 4 1.41 43.62 61.92
N VAL A 5 2.63 43.38 61.42
CA VAL A 5 2.87 42.83 60.08
C VAL A 5 2.61 41.32 60.11
N ILE A 6 1.44 40.89 59.62
CA ILE A 6 1.10 39.48 59.45
C ILE A 6 1.81 38.96 58.19
N PHE A 7 2.93 38.26 58.39
CA PHE A 7 3.61 37.53 57.33
C PHE A 7 2.80 36.27 56.96
N VAL A 8 1.93 36.38 55.97
CA VAL A 8 1.29 35.22 55.34
C VAL A 8 2.35 34.49 54.50
N LYS A 9 2.97 33.45 55.07
CA LYS A 9 3.74 32.46 54.31
C LYS A 9 2.79 31.75 53.35
N ARG A 10 2.63 32.28 52.12
CA ARG A 10 2.06 31.53 51.01
C ARG A 10 3.00 30.37 50.70
N ALA A 11 2.67 29.18 51.22
CA ALA A 11 3.29 27.94 50.78
C ALA A 11 3.06 27.80 49.27
N MET A 12 4.12 28.01 48.48
CA MET A 12 4.10 27.66 47.06
C MET A 12 3.83 26.16 46.97
N ARG A 13 2.59 25.80 46.61
CA ARG A 13 2.30 24.42 46.22
C ARG A 13 3.19 24.12 45.01
N PRO A 14 4.03 23.07 45.06
CA PRO A 14 4.82 22.71 43.90
C PRO A 14 3.86 22.49 42.74
N LYS A 15 4.02 23.27 41.66
CA LYS A 15 3.30 23.02 40.42
C LYS A 15 3.63 21.58 40.06
N LYS A 16 2.65 20.67 40.19
CA LYS A 16 2.73 19.36 39.53
C LYS A 16 3.06 19.69 38.09
N THR A 17 4.27 19.36 37.67
CA THR A 17 4.67 19.58 36.30
C THR A 17 3.69 18.81 35.44
N GLN A 18 3.14 19.48 34.42
CA GLN A 18 2.19 18.87 33.46
C GLN A 18 2.73 17.52 32.93
N ASP A 19 4.06 17.39 32.86
CA ASP A 19 4.79 16.17 32.53
C ASP A 19 4.58 15.02 33.53
N GLY A 20 4.50 15.31 34.84
CA GLY A 20 4.24 14.30 35.86
C GLY A 20 2.85 13.68 35.75
N GLU A 21 1.85 14.48 35.37
CA GLU A 21 0.49 14.00 35.14
C GLU A 21 0.38 13.22 33.82
N ARG A 22 1.02 13.70 32.75
CA ARG A 22 1.14 12.98 31.47
C ARG A 22 1.82 11.62 31.65
N MET A 23 2.92 11.55 32.39
CA MET A 23 3.62 10.30 32.69
C MET A 23 2.77 9.34 33.53
N ARG A 24 2.00 9.84 34.48
CA ARG A 24 1.06 9.01 35.26
C ARG A 24 -0.04 8.45 34.37
N GLN A 25 -0.62 9.26 33.49
CA GLN A 25 -1.64 8.82 32.54
C GLN A 25 -1.09 7.76 31.56
N LEU A 26 0.12 7.96 31.04
CA LEU A 26 0.79 6.96 30.20
C LEU A 26 1.01 5.64 30.93
N ARG A 27 1.48 5.67 32.18
CA ARG A 27 1.65 4.45 32.99
C ARG A 27 0.34 3.70 33.23
N LEU A 28 -0.73 4.43 33.53
CA LEU A 28 -2.06 3.84 33.71
C LEU A 28 -2.58 3.20 32.41
N ARG A 29 -2.44 3.91 31.28
CA ARG A 29 -2.82 3.40 29.96
C ARG A 29 -2.03 2.13 29.61
N LEU A 30 -0.73 2.14 29.89
CA LEU A 30 0.15 1.00 29.62
C LEU A 30 -0.16 -0.21 30.53
N ALA A 31 -0.51 0.02 31.80
CA ALA A 31 -0.97 -1.03 32.69
C ALA A 31 -2.32 -1.64 32.22
N ALA A 32 -3.25 -0.80 31.78
CA ALA A 32 -4.52 -1.26 31.22
C ALA A 32 -4.33 -2.09 29.94
N LEU A 33 -3.43 -1.66 29.04
CA LEU A 33 -3.10 -2.41 27.83
C LEU A 33 -2.47 -3.77 28.14
N ARG A 34 -1.56 -3.84 29.13
CA ARG A 34 -0.97 -5.12 29.57
C ARG A 34 -2.00 -6.07 30.16
N HIS A 35 -2.98 -5.55 30.91
CA HIS A 35 -4.06 -6.36 31.45
C HIS A 35 -4.93 -6.94 30.33
N ALA A 36 -5.36 -6.09 29.39
CA ALA A 36 -6.14 -6.50 28.23
C ALA A 36 -5.40 -7.54 27.39
N ALA A 37 -4.10 -7.36 27.15
CA ALA A 37 -3.28 -8.34 26.44
C ALA A 37 -3.25 -9.71 27.15
N LYS A 38 -3.18 -9.73 28.48
CA LYS A 38 -3.22 -10.98 29.26
C LYS A 38 -4.56 -11.70 29.13
N GLU A 39 -5.66 -10.96 29.16
CA GLU A 39 -7.00 -11.52 28.97
C GLU A 39 -7.18 -12.10 27.57
N VAL A 40 -6.75 -11.35 26.55
CA VAL A 40 -6.75 -11.81 25.14
C VAL A 40 -5.91 -13.08 24.99
N ARG A 41 -4.72 -13.14 25.58
CA ARG A 41 -3.88 -14.35 25.55
C ARG A 41 -4.57 -15.55 26.19
N SER A 42 -5.15 -15.37 27.38
CA SER A 42 -5.86 -16.45 28.07
C SER A 42 -7.05 -16.97 27.27
N LEU A 43 -7.77 -16.09 26.57
CA LEU A 43 -8.87 -16.48 25.67
C LEU A 43 -8.34 -17.21 24.44
N SER A 44 -7.27 -16.71 23.85
CA SER A 44 -6.58 -17.31 22.72
C SER A 44 -6.10 -18.74 23.03
N ASP A 45 -5.45 -18.94 24.17
CA ASP A 45 -5.00 -20.26 24.63
C ASP A 45 -6.19 -21.20 24.85
N ALA A 46 -7.27 -20.70 25.47
CA ALA A 46 -8.48 -21.49 25.67
C ALA A 46 -9.15 -21.88 24.33
N LEU A 47 -9.13 -21.00 23.33
CA LEU A 47 -9.60 -21.30 21.98
C LEU A 47 -8.73 -22.38 21.34
N HIS A 48 -7.40 -22.24 21.42
CA HIS A 48 -6.44 -23.20 20.86
C HIS A 48 -6.57 -24.60 21.45
N VAL A 49 -6.88 -24.71 22.74
CA VAL A 49 -7.08 -26.00 23.42
C VAL A 49 -8.44 -26.62 23.09
N LYS A 50 -9.49 -25.80 22.97
CA LYS A 50 -10.87 -26.30 22.83
C LYS A 50 -11.27 -26.58 21.38
N PHE A 51 -10.71 -25.87 20.41
CA PHE A 51 -11.14 -25.94 19.03
C PHE A 51 -10.08 -26.61 18.14
N PRO A 52 -10.50 -27.50 17.23
CA PRO A 52 -9.62 -28.03 16.20
C PRO A 52 -9.22 -26.92 15.21
N PRO A 53 -8.09 -27.07 14.49
CA PRO A 53 -7.55 -26.03 13.60
C PRO A 53 -8.57 -25.45 12.62
N GLU A 54 -9.45 -26.29 12.05
CA GLU A 54 -10.44 -25.87 11.06
C GLU A 54 -11.46 -24.86 11.64
N LEU A 55 -11.82 -25.00 12.91
CA LEU A 55 -12.71 -24.05 13.59
C LEU A 55 -11.97 -22.78 14.02
N ARG A 56 -10.66 -22.87 14.28
CA ARG A 56 -9.84 -21.68 14.59
C ARG A 56 -9.64 -20.82 13.36
N GLU A 57 -9.45 -21.42 12.19
CA GLU A 57 -9.40 -20.68 10.91
C GLU A 57 -10.64 -19.79 10.74
N LEU A 58 -11.84 -20.32 11.03
CA LEU A 58 -13.09 -19.54 10.96
C LEU A 58 -13.08 -18.38 11.96
N VAL A 59 -12.65 -18.60 13.20
CA VAL A 59 -12.55 -17.54 14.22
C VAL A 59 -11.61 -16.43 13.76
N TYR A 60 -10.47 -16.77 13.15
CA TYR A 60 -9.55 -15.79 12.59
C TYR A 60 -10.15 -15.08 11.40
N GLU A 61 -10.78 -15.79 10.47
CA GLU A 61 -11.43 -15.20 9.28
C GLU A 61 -12.47 -14.13 9.67
N PHE A 62 -13.36 -14.43 10.62
CA PHE A 62 -14.35 -13.46 11.11
C PHE A 62 -13.76 -12.38 12.03
N GLY A 63 -12.70 -12.72 12.78
CA GLY A 63 -12.03 -11.79 13.70
C GLY A 63 -11.05 -10.83 13.03
N LEU A 64 -10.62 -11.13 11.80
CA LEU A 64 -9.71 -10.34 10.97
C LEU A 64 -10.44 -9.30 10.10
N GLU A 65 -11.78 -9.33 10.04
CA GLU A 65 -12.54 -8.27 9.36
C GLU A 65 -12.14 -6.90 9.95
N PRO A 66 -11.93 -5.87 9.11
CA PRO A 66 -11.54 -4.56 9.58
C PRO A 66 -12.70 -3.95 10.37
N CYS A 67 -12.67 -4.16 11.69
CA CYS A 67 -13.43 -3.34 12.60
C CYS A 67 -12.90 -1.91 12.38
N SER A 68 -13.74 -1.02 11.84
CA SER A 68 -13.39 0.34 11.34
C SER A 68 -12.70 1.28 12.34
N ARG A 69 -12.37 0.79 13.54
CA ARG A 69 -11.70 1.49 14.63
C ARG A 69 -10.37 0.85 15.07
N LEU A 70 -10.04 -0.36 14.63
CA LEU A 70 -8.79 -1.06 14.96
C LEU A 70 -8.11 -1.48 13.67
N THR A 71 -7.26 -0.60 13.13
CA THR A 71 -6.41 -0.84 11.95
C THR A 71 -5.31 -1.89 12.18
N PHE A 72 -5.30 -2.54 13.36
CA PHE A 72 -4.38 -3.61 13.72
C PHE A 72 -5.21 -4.77 14.28
N SER A 73 -5.38 -5.83 13.48
CA SER A 73 -5.97 -7.07 13.99
C SER A 73 -5.04 -7.64 15.05
N PHE A 74 -5.46 -7.60 16.31
CA PHE A 74 -4.65 -8.02 17.48
C PHE A 74 -4.23 -9.49 17.41
N TRP A 75 -4.90 -10.31 16.59
CA TRP A 75 -4.53 -11.69 16.31
C TRP A 75 -3.19 -11.82 15.58
N LEU A 76 -2.74 -10.79 14.87
CA LEU A 76 -1.47 -10.80 14.12
C LEU A 76 -0.26 -10.43 14.98
N HIS A 77 -0.47 -10.04 16.24
CA HIS A 77 0.58 -9.56 17.13
C HIS A 77 0.83 -10.58 18.25
N ASP A 78 1.99 -11.23 18.21
CA ASP A 78 2.45 -12.22 19.19
C ASP A 78 2.48 -11.69 20.63
N GLU A 79 2.72 -10.39 20.82
CA GLU A 79 2.64 -9.70 22.10
C GLU A 79 1.28 -9.90 22.79
N TYR A 80 0.18 -10.01 22.03
CA TYR A 80 -1.17 -10.15 22.58
C TYR A 80 -1.61 -11.60 22.66
N VAL A 81 -1.42 -12.38 21.59
CA VAL A 81 -2.00 -13.74 21.49
C VAL A 81 -0.98 -14.86 21.66
N GLY A 82 0.31 -14.55 21.71
CA GLY A 82 1.41 -15.52 21.70
C GLY A 82 1.84 -15.90 20.28
N GLU A 83 3.11 -16.30 20.12
CA GLU A 83 3.75 -16.54 18.82
C GLU A 83 3.04 -17.61 17.98
N ALA A 84 2.66 -18.73 18.60
CA ALA A 84 2.01 -19.83 17.89
C ALA A 84 0.66 -19.42 17.27
N VAL A 85 -0.15 -18.66 18.03
CA VAL A 85 -1.43 -18.15 17.56
C VAL A 85 -1.22 -17.09 16.50
N ALA A 86 -0.30 -16.16 16.71
CA ALA A 86 0.00 -15.10 15.74
C ALA A 86 0.45 -15.66 14.39
N LYS A 87 1.27 -16.72 14.39
CA LYS A 87 1.67 -17.43 13.16
C LYS A 87 0.49 -18.06 12.44
N GLU A 88 -0.40 -18.74 13.17
CA GLU A 88 -1.60 -19.36 12.59
C GLU A 88 -2.55 -18.30 12.01
N ALA A 89 -2.82 -17.23 12.77
CA ALA A 89 -3.65 -16.12 12.31
C ALA A 89 -3.03 -15.41 11.09
N THR A 90 -1.72 -15.25 11.04
CA THR A 90 -0.99 -14.67 9.90
C THR A 90 -1.09 -15.54 8.65
N ALA A 91 -0.94 -16.86 8.80
CA ALA A 91 -1.14 -17.79 7.70
C ALA A 91 -2.57 -17.70 7.15
N VAL A 92 -3.58 -17.60 8.03
CA VAL A 92 -4.98 -17.41 7.63
C VAL A 92 -5.16 -16.05 6.93
N TYR A 93 -4.59 -14.98 7.48
CA TYR A 93 -4.65 -13.64 6.88
C TYR A 93 -4.15 -13.62 5.44
N TYR A 94 -2.96 -14.17 5.16
CA TYR A 94 -2.44 -14.26 3.80
C TYR A 94 -3.28 -15.17 2.89
N LYS A 95 -3.92 -16.20 3.45
CA LYS A 95 -4.78 -17.15 2.72
C LYS A 95 -6.11 -16.54 2.31
N THR A 96 -6.74 -15.75 3.17
CA THR A 96 -8.11 -15.23 2.96
C THR A 96 -8.14 -13.83 2.36
N THR A 97 -7.12 -13.01 2.61
CA THR A 97 -7.10 -11.61 2.16
C THR A 97 -6.65 -11.51 0.70
N PRO A 98 -7.44 -10.90 -0.19
CA PRO A 98 -7.00 -10.61 -1.55
C PRO A 98 -5.82 -9.62 -1.53
N PHE A 99 -4.67 -10.06 -2.03
CA PHE A 99 -3.49 -9.21 -2.12
C PHE A 99 -3.59 -8.35 -3.38
N THR A 100 -3.72 -7.04 -3.21
CA THR A 100 -3.87 -6.10 -4.33
C THR A 100 -2.54 -5.44 -4.63
N VAL A 101 -2.07 -5.57 -5.88
CA VAL A 101 -0.81 -4.99 -6.36
C VAL A 101 -1.15 -3.88 -7.35
N VAL A 102 -0.69 -2.67 -7.09
CA VAL A 102 -0.83 -1.54 -8.01
C VAL A 102 0.48 -1.29 -8.76
N ALA A 103 0.42 -0.47 -9.81
CA ALA A 103 1.56 -0.24 -10.70
C ALA A 103 2.82 0.30 -10.00
N SER A 104 2.67 1.05 -8.90
CA SER A 104 3.79 1.51 -8.09
C SER A 104 4.58 0.38 -7.42
N ASP A 105 3.94 -0.77 -7.19
CA ASP A 105 4.48 -1.83 -6.34
C ASP A 105 5.02 -3.01 -7.16
N PHE A 106 5.04 -2.89 -8.49
CA PHE A 106 5.42 -4.00 -9.38
C PHE A 106 6.87 -4.45 -9.18
N ASP A 107 7.79 -3.52 -8.93
CA ASP A 107 9.19 -3.84 -8.68
C ASP A 107 9.41 -4.39 -7.26
N GLU A 108 8.50 -4.12 -6.32
CA GLU A 108 8.53 -4.59 -4.93
C GLU A 108 7.83 -5.95 -4.76
N MET A 109 7.13 -6.44 -5.79
CA MET A 109 6.37 -7.69 -5.71
C MET A 109 7.21 -8.91 -5.26
N PRO A 110 8.44 -9.14 -5.75
CA PRO A 110 9.29 -10.23 -5.22
C PRO A 110 9.56 -10.09 -3.72
N GLU A 111 9.75 -8.87 -3.22
CA GLU A 111 9.96 -8.60 -1.81
C GLU A 111 8.69 -8.90 -1.00
N HIS A 112 7.51 -8.47 -1.47
CA HIS A 112 6.24 -8.76 -0.80
C HIS A 112 5.91 -10.25 -0.70
N LEU A 113 6.42 -11.08 -1.62
CA LEU A 113 6.24 -12.52 -1.58
C LEU A 113 7.23 -13.23 -0.64
N THR A 114 8.38 -12.61 -0.35
CA THR A 114 9.49 -13.23 0.39
C THR A 114 9.64 -12.70 1.81
N VAL A 115 9.45 -11.40 2.02
CA VAL A 115 9.62 -10.72 3.31
C VAL A 115 8.37 -10.88 4.16
N ASP A 116 8.56 -11.40 5.35
CA ASP A 116 7.53 -11.42 6.38
C ASP A 116 7.51 -10.07 7.11
N HIS A 117 6.62 -9.17 6.67
CA HIS A 117 6.44 -7.84 7.25
C HIS A 117 5.98 -7.87 8.72
N LEU A 118 5.50 -9.02 9.21
CA LEU A 118 5.07 -9.20 10.60
C LEU A 118 6.17 -9.76 11.49
N GLY A 119 7.31 -10.20 10.92
CA GLY A 119 8.44 -10.72 11.69
C GLY A 119 8.16 -12.03 12.42
N LEU A 120 7.17 -12.81 11.96
CA LEU A 120 6.73 -14.07 12.55
C LEU A 120 7.33 -15.30 11.86
N ASN A 121 8.28 -15.13 10.95
CA ASN A 121 8.85 -16.18 10.10
C ASN A 121 7.79 -16.96 9.29
N VAL A 122 6.73 -16.29 8.85
CA VAL A 122 5.67 -16.85 7.99
C VAL A 122 5.91 -16.39 6.56
N SER A 123 6.22 -17.31 5.65
CA SER A 123 6.47 -16.96 4.24
C SER A 123 5.16 -16.68 3.49
N PRO A 124 4.92 -15.45 3.01
CA PRO A 124 3.66 -15.08 2.33
C PRO A 124 3.39 -15.92 1.08
N ALA A 125 4.43 -16.22 0.29
CA ALA A 125 4.35 -17.02 -0.93
C ALA A 125 3.74 -18.42 -0.75
N ARG A 126 3.74 -18.96 0.48
CA ARG A 126 3.13 -20.25 0.81
C ARG A 126 1.62 -20.14 1.02
N PHE A 127 1.12 -18.99 1.45
CA PHE A 127 -0.26 -18.86 1.91
C PHE A 127 -1.16 -18.10 0.95
N ILE A 128 -0.64 -17.16 0.17
CA ILE A 128 -1.42 -16.32 -0.75
C ILE A 128 -2.26 -17.17 -1.72
N ARG A 129 -3.59 -16.98 -1.68
CA ARG A 129 -4.56 -17.65 -2.56
C ARG A 129 -5.34 -16.73 -3.48
N SER A 130 -5.35 -15.42 -3.21
CA SER A 130 -6.06 -14.45 -4.04
C SER A 130 -5.17 -13.24 -4.29
N LEU A 131 -4.99 -12.91 -5.56
CA LEU A 131 -4.20 -11.78 -6.03
C LEU A 131 -5.01 -10.95 -7.01
N VAL A 132 -4.96 -9.64 -6.86
CA VAL A 132 -5.56 -8.67 -7.78
C VAL A 132 -4.45 -7.75 -8.27
N VAL A 133 -4.11 -7.82 -9.55
CA VAL A 133 -3.10 -6.97 -10.18
C VAL A 133 -3.82 -5.84 -10.92
N ASN A 134 -3.69 -4.63 -10.38
CA ASN A 134 -4.32 -3.42 -10.90
C ASN A 134 -3.33 -2.67 -11.79
N ILE A 135 -3.59 -2.68 -13.09
CA ILE A 135 -2.78 -1.99 -14.10
C ILE A 135 -3.48 -0.69 -14.46
N HIS A 136 -3.06 0.41 -13.83
CA HIS A 136 -3.56 1.76 -14.10
C HIS A 136 -2.77 2.43 -15.22
N MET A 137 -3.37 2.56 -16.41
CA MET A 137 -2.64 3.06 -17.58
C MET A 137 -2.38 4.58 -17.55
N GLU A 138 -3.10 5.32 -16.71
CA GLU A 138 -3.01 6.78 -16.60
C GLU A 138 -1.82 7.30 -15.78
N GLU A 139 -1.34 6.51 -14.81
CA GLU A 139 -0.20 6.88 -13.96
C GLU A 139 1.09 7.04 -14.78
N PHE A 140 1.19 6.32 -15.91
CA PHE A 140 2.32 6.36 -16.83
C PHE A 140 2.41 7.63 -17.68
N ARG A 141 1.45 8.56 -17.57
CA ARG A 141 1.50 9.86 -18.26
C ARG A 141 2.32 10.91 -17.54
N LYS A 142 2.44 10.84 -16.21
CA LYS A 142 2.87 11.98 -15.39
C LYS A 142 4.39 12.13 -15.25
N THR A 143 5.15 11.10 -15.55
CA THR A 143 6.56 11.01 -15.15
C THR A 143 7.56 11.48 -16.20
N THR A 144 7.17 11.70 -17.46
CA THR A 144 8.13 12.09 -18.50
C THR A 144 7.68 13.33 -19.25
N LYS A 145 8.55 14.34 -19.33
CA LYS A 145 8.47 15.46 -20.31
C LYS A 145 8.63 14.97 -21.77
N GLN A 146 8.71 13.66 -21.98
CA GLN A 146 8.81 13.03 -23.29
C GLN A 146 7.42 12.87 -23.91
N LYS A 147 7.35 12.97 -25.23
CA LYS A 147 6.12 13.00 -26.04
C LYS A 147 5.39 11.64 -26.13
N GLY A 148 5.20 10.93 -25.03
CA GLY A 148 4.38 9.73 -25.01
C GLY A 148 4.33 9.00 -23.67
N PRO A 149 3.27 8.23 -23.41
CA PRO A 149 3.16 7.37 -22.25
C PRO A 149 4.22 6.26 -22.32
N VAL A 150 5.09 6.20 -21.31
CA VAL A 150 6.09 5.12 -21.17
C VAL A 150 5.47 4.01 -20.33
N PHE A 151 5.12 2.90 -20.97
CA PHE A 151 4.60 1.73 -20.26
C PHE A 151 5.76 0.96 -19.61
N PRO A 152 5.70 0.65 -18.31
CA PRO A 152 6.76 -0.08 -17.62
C PRO A 152 6.61 -1.59 -17.86
N TYR A 153 6.78 -2.01 -19.12
CA TYR A 153 6.67 -3.40 -19.53
C TYR A 153 7.61 -4.33 -18.75
N THR A 154 8.79 -3.85 -18.38
CA THR A 154 9.77 -4.57 -17.56
C THR A 154 9.26 -4.81 -16.15
N ALA A 155 8.74 -3.78 -15.47
CA ALA A 155 8.18 -3.93 -14.12
C ALA A 155 6.97 -4.87 -14.12
N ILE A 156 6.06 -4.72 -15.10
CA ILE A 156 4.92 -5.64 -15.28
C ILE A 156 5.41 -7.08 -15.46
N LYS A 157 6.42 -7.29 -16.30
CA LYS A 157 7.00 -8.62 -16.54
C LYS A 157 7.57 -9.20 -15.24
N ASN A 158 8.40 -8.44 -14.53
CA ASN A 158 9.02 -8.86 -13.28
C ASN A 158 7.97 -9.21 -12.21
N CYS A 159 6.94 -8.36 -12.05
CA CYS A 159 5.82 -8.61 -11.15
C CYS A 159 5.11 -9.93 -11.48
N LEU A 160 4.79 -10.16 -12.76
CA LEU A 160 4.10 -11.37 -13.18
C LEU A 160 4.99 -12.62 -13.06
N GLU A 161 6.30 -12.50 -13.33
CA GLU A 161 7.26 -13.60 -13.15
C GLU A 161 7.43 -13.96 -11.67
N ALA A 162 7.38 -12.98 -10.76
CA ALA A 162 7.38 -13.22 -9.32
C ALA A 162 6.20 -14.09 -8.87
N LEU A 163 5.04 -14.00 -9.54
CA LEU A 163 3.89 -14.87 -9.24
C LEU A 163 4.17 -16.35 -9.48
N LEU A 164 5.15 -16.68 -10.33
CA LEU A 164 5.58 -18.06 -10.55
C LEU A 164 6.33 -18.64 -9.35
N GLN A 165 6.78 -17.81 -8.41
CA GLN A 165 7.45 -18.22 -7.18
C GLN A 165 6.46 -18.68 -6.09
N LEU A 166 5.15 -18.48 -6.28
CA LEU A 166 4.12 -18.96 -5.34
C LEU A 166 4.17 -20.49 -5.24
N GLU A 167 4.24 -21.00 -4.01
CA GLU A 167 4.36 -22.44 -3.75
C GLU A 167 3.05 -23.18 -4.08
N HIS A 168 1.92 -22.50 -3.90
CA HIS A 168 0.60 -23.10 -4.07
C HIS A 168 -0.21 -22.47 -5.20
N LYS A 169 0.17 -22.81 -6.43
CA LYS A 169 -0.51 -22.38 -7.66
C LYS A 169 -1.88 -23.04 -7.86
N LYS A 170 -2.08 -24.27 -7.36
CA LYS A 170 -3.37 -24.97 -7.45
C LYS A 170 -4.41 -24.27 -6.56
N GLY A 171 -5.50 -23.81 -7.19
CA GLY A 171 -6.54 -23.04 -6.50
C GLY A 171 -6.18 -21.57 -6.26
N LEU A 172 -5.08 -21.07 -6.84
CA LEU A 172 -4.77 -19.64 -6.82
C LEU A 172 -5.81 -18.88 -7.65
N HIS A 173 -6.39 -17.81 -7.11
CA HIS A 173 -7.27 -16.88 -7.80
C HIS A 173 -6.49 -15.62 -8.17
N LEU A 174 -6.06 -15.51 -9.43
CA LEU A 174 -5.39 -14.31 -9.93
C LEU A 174 -6.35 -13.53 -10.83
N GLU A 175 -6.59 -12.30 -10.46
CA GLU A 175 -7.37 -11.34 -11.21
C GLU A 175 -6.47 -10.20 -11.71
N ILE A 176 -6.55 -9.89 -13.01
CA ILE A 176 -5.84 -8.75 -13.61
C ILE A 176 -6.87 -7.73 -14.06
N GLU A 177 -6.84 -6.55 -13.45
CA GLU A 177 -7.73 -5.45 -13.78
C GLU A 177 -6.97 -4.38 -14.56
N PHE A 178 -7.43 -4.13 -15.79
CA PHE A 178 -6.96 -3.02 -16.61
C PHE A 178 -7.84 -1.81 -16.33
N ASN A 179 -7.34 -0.90 -15.50
CA ASN A 179 -8.00 0.34 -15.15
C ASN A 179 -7.58 1.44 -16.13
N THR A 180 -8.59 2.15 -16.66
CA THR A 180 -8.48 3.28 -17.60
C THR A 180 -7.83 3.00 -18.96
N CYS A 181 -8.46 2.12 -19.75
CA CYS A 181 -8.15 1.98 -21.17
C CYS A 181 -8.94 3.00 -22.02
N SER A 182 -8.39 4.21 -22.24
CA SER A 182 -8.77 4.98 -23.44
C SER A 182 -8.52 4.13 -24.69
N VAL A 183 -9.36 4.26 -25.72
CA VAL A 183 -9.23 3.58 -27.03
C VAL A 183 -7.84 3.80 -27.65
N ALA A 184 -7.17 4.90 -27.30
CA ALA A 184 -5.80 5.23 -27.69
C ALA A 184 -4.74 4.19 -27.23
N TYR A 185 -5.08 3.30 -26.29
CA TYR A 185 -4.13 2.37 -25.68
C TYR A 185 -4.24 0.92 -26.16
N LYS A 186 -4.96 0.66 -27.25
CA LYS A 186 -5.07 -0.69 -27.85
C LYS A 186 -3.71 -1.37 -28.04
N ARG A 187 -2.68 -0.61 -28.46
CA ARG A 187 -1.32 -1.14 -28.66
C ARG A 187 -0.63 -1.49 -27.34
N GLY A 188 -0.76 -0.65 -26.32
CA GLY A 188 -0.19 -0.91 -24.99
C GLY A 188 -0.82 -2.14 -24.33
N LEU A 189 -2.15 -2.26 -24.41
CA LEU A 189 -2.86 -3.45 -23.92
C LEU A 189 -2.38 -4.72 -24.61
N TYR A 190 -2.24 -4.70 -25.94
CA TYR A 190 -1.75 -5.86 -26.69
C TYR A 190 -0.35 -6.30 -26.22
N ASN A 191 0.57 -5.35 -26.00
CA ASN A 191 1.91 -5.65 -25.49
C ASN A 191 1.86 -6.25 -24.08
N VAL A 192 1.01 -5.74 -23.18
CA VAL A 192 0.85 -6.32 -21.84
C VAL A 192 0.27 -7.73 -21.91
N LEU A 193 -0.72 -7.97 -22.78
CA LEU A 193 -1.26 -9.31 -23.00
C LEU A 193 -0.21 -10.29 -23.57
N GLN A 194 0.72 -9.80 -24.41
CA GLN A 194 1.83 -10.62 -24.90
C GLN A 194 2.77 -11.02 -23.76
N ILE A 195 3.09 -10.10 -22.84
CA ILE A 195 3.90 -10.38 -21.65
C ILE A 195 3.19 -11.37 -20.72
N PHE A 196 1.88 -11.20 -20.53
CA PHE A 196 1.10 -12.04 -19.63
C PHE A 196 0.89 -13.45 -20.18
N ARG A 197 0.80 -13.64 -21.51
CA ARG A 197 0.48 -14.92 -22.16
C ARG A 197 1.30 -16.13 -21.65
N PRO A 198 2.65 -16.11 -21.62
CA PRO A 198 3.42 -17.25 -21.13
C PRO A 198 3.08 -17.59 -19.66
N ILE A 199 2.97 -16.56 -18.82
CA ILE A 199 2.70 -16.69 -17.39
C ILE A 199 1.28 -17.21 -17.13
N TYR A 200 0.31 -16.73 -17.90
CA TYR A 200 -1.06 -17.24 -17.89
C TYR A 200 -1.11 -18.75 -18.16
N LEU A 201 -0.40 -19.21 -19.20
CA LEU A 201 -0.40 -20.62 -19.57
C LEU A 201 0.23 -21.48 -18.46
N GLU A 202 1.34 -21.03 -17.87
CA GLU A 202 2.00 -21.75 -16.78
C GLU A 202 1.13 -21.83 -15.52
N LEU A 203 0.58 -20.70 -15.07
CA LEU A 203 -0.32 -20.67 -13.90
C LEU A 203 -1.58 -21.50 -14.15
N LYS A 204 -2.13 -21.45 -15.37
CA LYS A 204 -3.30 -22.25 -15.74
C LYS A 204 -3.00 -23.74 -15.70
N ALA A 205 -1.86 -24.17 -16.24
CA ALA A 205 -1.40 -25.55 -16.19
C ALA A 205 -1.19 -26.04 -14.75
N ALA A 206 -0.75 -25.15 -13.86
CA ALA A 206 -0.61 -25.44 -12.43
C ALA A 206 -1.95 -25.45 -11.65
N GLY A 207 -3.08 -25.20 -12.31
CA GLY A 207 -4.41 -25.26 -11.71
C GLY A 207 -4.89 -23.96 -11.09
N ALA A 208 -4.35 -22.81 -11.51
CA ALA A 208 -4.85 -21.50 -11.10
C ALA A 208 -6.16 -21.11 -11.82
N HIS A 209 -6.98 -20.31 -11.13
CA HIS A 209 -8.14 -19.61 -11.64
C HIS A 209 -7.74 -18.19 -12.03
N LEU A 210 -7.76 -17.92 -13.33
CA LEU A 210 -7.28 -16.66 -13.90
C LEU A 210 -8.47 -15.87 -14.46
N LYS A 211 -8.58 -14.59 -14.09
CA LYS A 211 -9.59 -13.67 -14.58
C LYS A 211 -8.93 -12.40 -15.09
N ILE A 212 -9.35 -11.94 -16.26
CA ILE A 212 -8.91 -10.65 -16.82
C ILE A 212 -10.12 -9.75 -16.94
N ARG A 213 -10.07 -8.54 -16.37
CA ARG A 213 -11.10 -7.52 -16.49
C ARG A 213 -10.54 -6.27 -17.13
N GLY A 214 -11.33 -5.65 -18.02
CA GLY A 214 -11.02 -4.34 -18.58
C GLY A 214 -12.10 -3.35 -18.19
N HIS A 215 -11.71 -2.31 -17.46
CA HIS A 215 -12.59 -1.20 -17.10
C HIS A 215 -12.41 -0.08 -18.13
N PHE A 216 -13.25 -0.11 -19.17
CA PHE A 216 -13.29 0.90 -20.21
C PHE A 216 -14.27 2.00 -19.82
N GLN A 217 -13.76 3.14 -19.36
CA GLN A 217 -14.59 4.32 -19.21
C GLN A 217 -14.98 4.82 -20.60
N SER A 218 -16.26 4.66 -20.96
CA SER A 218 -16.80 5.23 -22.18
C SER A 218 -16.72 6.76 -22.08
N MET A 219 -15.84 7.39 -22.87
CA MET A 219 -15.71 8.86 -22.95
C MET A 219 -16.98 9.57 -23.46
N ARG A 220 -18.08 8.85 -23.74
CA ARG A 220 -19.33 9.43 -24.24
C ARG A 220 -20.07 10.33 -23.23
N GLY A 221 -19.61 10.44 -21.98
CA GLY A 221 -20.28 11.23 -20.94
C GLY A 221 -19.76 12.65 -20.69
N ILE A 222 -18.61 13.05 -21.26
CA ILE A 222 -17.96 14.33 -20.91
C ILE A 222 -18.29 15.48 -21.89
N GLN A 223 -18.94 15.20 -23.03
CA GLN A 223 -19.26 16.25 -24.02
C GLN A 223 -20.54 17.07 -23.75
N ASN A 224 -21.26 16.86 -22.64
CA ASN A 224 -22.53 17.55 -22.35
C ASN A 224 -22.52 18.44 -21.09
N LYS A 225 -21.37 19.00 -20.68
CA LYS A 225 -21.38 20.21 -19.85
C LYS A 225 -21.24 21.42 -20.76
N SER A 226 -22.38 21.75 -21.36
CA SER A 226 -22.88 23.11 -21.57
C SER A 226 -21.82 24.22 -21.45
N TYR A 227 -21.40 24.70 -22.61
CA TYR A 227 -21.27 26.15 -22.79
C TYR A 227 -22.68 26.75 -22.71
N GLU A 228 -23.24 26.83 -21.51
CA GLU A 228 -24.17 27.91 -21.18
C GLU A 228 -23.23 29.03 -20.72
N SER A 229 -22.69 29.72 -21.73
CA SER A 229 -22.13 31.05 -21.55
C SER A 229 -23.31 31.96 -21.23
N ASP A 230 -23.53 32.20 -19.94
CA ASP A 230 -24.17 33.42 -19.49
C ASP A 230 -23.19 34.56 -19.83
N ASP A 231 -23.35 35.02 -21.06
CA ASP A 231 -22.83 36.26 -21.64
C ASP A 231 -23.58 37.41 -20.97
N ASP A 232 -23.21 37.70 -19.73
CA ASP A 232 -23.54 38.97 -19.08
C ASP A 232 -22.27 39.81 -19.13
N GLY A 233 -22.34 40.85 -19.97
CA GLY A 233 -21.24 41.71 -20.34
C GLY A 233 -20.76 42.64 -19.23
N ASP A 234 -19.95 43.60 -19.72
CA ASP A 234 -19.63 44.87 -19.09
C ASP A 234 -18.54 44.82 -18.00
N ASP A 235 -17.29 45.10 -18.39
CA ASP A 235 -16.78 46.48 -18.38
C ASP A 235 -15.24 46.55 -18.44
N ASP A 236 -14.77 47.33 -19.40
CA ASP A 236 -13.66 48.28 -19.33
C ASP A 236 -12.66 48.17 -18.17
N GLU A 237 -11.39 47.89 -18.50
CA GLU A 237 -10.35 48.88 -18.24
C GLU A 237 -9.06 48.57 -19.01
N ALA A 238 -8.54 49.64 -19.60
CA ALA A 238 -7.43 49.65 -20.52
C ALA A 238 -6.08 49.77 -19.81
N ALA A 239 -5.07 49.42 -20.60
CA ALA A 239 -3.77 50.08 -20.70
C ALA A 239 -2.60 49.58 -19.84
N ASP A 240 -1.54 49.28 -20.60
CA ASP A 240 -0.15 49.66 -20.37
C ASP A 240 0.63 49.00 -19.23
N ASP A 241 1.51 48.06 -19.61
CA ASP A 241 2.97 48.25 -19.53
C ASP A 241 3.64 46.91 -19.92
N ALA A 242 4.27 46.85 -21.09
CA ALA A 242 5.68 47.20 -21.33
C ALA A 242 6.65 46.06 -20.93
N ASP A 243 7.24 45.50 -21.99
CA ASP A 243 8.53 44.83 -22.12
C ASP A 243 9.41 44.73 -20.85
N LEU A 244 9.99 43.56 -20.59
CA LEU A 244 11.44 43.40 -20.40
C LEU A 244 11.86 41.96 -20.03
N TYR A 245 12.99 41.55 -20.60
CA TYR A 245 13.88 40.40 -20.30
C TYR A 245 13.60 39.02 -20.91
N ASN A 246 14.01 38.91 -22.18
CA ASN A 246 14.87 37.81 -22.64
C ASN A 246 16.17 37.79 -21.81
N ASP A 247 16.53 36.66 -21.20
CA ASP A 247 17.94 36.36 -20.96
C ASP A 247 18.27 34.86 -20.88
N ALA A 248 19.23 34.48 -21.72
CA ALA A 248 20.23 33.41 -21.60
C ALA A 248 19.83 31.98 -21.21
N ASN A 249 19.55 31.15 -22.22
CA ASN A 249 19.92 29.73 -22.19
C ASN A 249 21.33 29.57 -22.79
N ASN A 250 22.34 29.42 -21.93
CA ASN A 250 23.67 28.97 -22.34
C ASN A 250 24.34 28.17 -21.22
N TYR A 251 24.18 26.85 -21.24
CA TYR A 251 25.16 25.91 -20.71
C TYR A 251 25.08 24.62 -21.52
N ASN A 252 25.88 24.59 -22.59
CA ASN A 252 26.56 23.37 -23.01
C ASN A 252 27.58 23.04 -21.92
N ASP A 253 27.54 21.81 -21.40
CA ASP A 253 28.82 21.17 -21.08
C ASP A 253 28.75 19.67 -21.35
N ALA A 254 29.73 19.26 -22.14
CA ALA A 254 29.98 17.92 -22.61
C ALA A 254 30.80 17.15 -21.58
N ASN A 255 30.58 15.84 -21.50
CA ASN A 255 31.50 14.79 -21.03
C ASN A 255 30.76 13.47 -21.36
N ASN A 256 31.06 12.65 -22.37
CA ASN A 256 32.30 12.16 -22.98
C ASN A 256 33.30 11.55 -21.99
N TYR A 257 32.99 10.35 -21.52
CA TYR A 257 33.99 9.33 -21.16
C TYR A 257 33.56 7.98 -21.77
N ASN A 258 34.25 7.62 -22.85
CA ASN A 258 34.48 6.24 -23.25
C ASN A 258 35.68 5.72 -22.43
N ASP A 259 35.53 4.58 -21.78
CA ASP A 259 36.57 3.58 -21.49
C ASP A 259 35.76 2.30 -21.21
N ALA A 260 35.67 1.29 -22.09
CA ALA A 260 36.73 0.43 -22.63
C ALA A 260 37.54 -0.25 -21.52
N ASP A 261 37.02 -1.38 -21.02
CA ASP A 261 37.88 -2.44 -20.48
C ASP A 261 37.35 -3.80 -20.91
N GLN A 262 38.14 -4.39 -21.82
CA GLN A 262 38.16 -5.81 -22.14
C GLN A 262 38.81 -6.56 -20.97
N TYR A 263 38.17 -7.62 -20.49
CA TYR A 263 38.89 -8.72 -19.86
C TYR A 263 38.31 -10.03 -20.38
N ASP A 264 38.95 -10.55 -21.43
CA ASP A 264 39.16 -11.98 -21.59
C ASP A 264 40.37 -12.36 -20.75
N ASN A 265 40.25 -13.40 -19.93
CA ASN A 265 41.32 -14.35 -19.62
C ASN A 265 40.74 -15.61 -18.96
N ASP A 266 41.06 -16.73 -19.61
CA ASP A 266 41.03 -18.15 -19.22
C ASP A 266 39.70 -18.89 -18.97
#